data_AF-A0A3M1D266-F1
#
_entry.id   AF-A0A3M1D266-F1
#
_cell.length_a   1.000
_cell.length_b   1.000
_cell.length_c   1.000
_cell.angle_alpha   90.00
_cell.angle_beta   90.00
_cell.angle_gamma   90.00
#
_symmetry.space_group_name_H-M   'P 1'
#
loop_
_entity.id
_entity.type
_entity.pdbx_description
1 polymer ?
#
loop_
_entity_poly.entity_id
_entity_poly.type
_entity_poly.pdbx_seq_one_letter_code
_entity_poly.pdbx_strand_id
1 'polypeptide(L)'
;MLTRCCDTVRHAACPVKRGTFLSYIIKGLSIFVLSFFLIQPLLAAGRQAAPAIPQKATDDPLVRIDTDYHRGVLSRDQWAIYTLKAIREPRQLPDEYQFPVINRRAATPAILEVLDSWDELSPSAQYTASQLLSRPSAAFSYVSPSGFFRLHYDTLGANAVSPFDGDSDGIPDYVERIAAYMDTSLN
;
A
#
# COMPACT_ATOMS: atom_id res chain seq x y z
N MET A 1 -35.18 -21.78 47.13
CA MET A 1 -36.01 -21.93 45.91
C MET A 1 -35.09 -21.72 44.71
N LEU A 2 -34.42 -22.79 44.27
CA LEU A 2 -34.78 -23.65 43.13
C LEU A 2 -34.35 -23.01 41.79
N THR A 3 -33.14 -23.36 41.31
CA THR A 3 -32.80 -24.35 40.24
C THR A 3 -32.91 -23.77 38.83
N ARG A 4 -31.79 -23.61 38.11
CA ARG A 4 -31.19 -24.57 37.13
C ARG A 4 -32.13 -24.95 35.95
N CYS A 5 -31.72 -24.54 34.75
CA CYS A 5 -31.88 -25.23 33.45
C CYS A 5 -30.50 -25.08 32.77
N CYS A 6 -29.68 -26.10 32.42
CA CYS A 6 -29.89 -27.25 31.50
C CYS A 6 -30.49 -26.77 30.17
N ASP A 7 -29.87 -26.89 28.99
CA ASP A 7 -29.33 -28.07 28.30
C ASP A 7 -28.15 -27.65 27.39
N THR A 8 -27.03 -28.37 27.14
CA THR A 8 -26.71 -29.79 26.88
C THR A 8 -27.30 -30.39 25.60
N VAL A 9 -26.63 -30.18 24.46
CA VAL A 9 -26.57 -31.09 23.29
C VAL A 9 -25.16 -30.90 22.68
N ARG A 10 -24.11 -31.68 22.98
CA ARG A 10 -23.72 -33.05 22.62
C ARG A 10 -23.80 -33.42 21.11
N HIS A 11 -22.60 -33.66 20.58
CA HIS A 11 -22.20 -34.65 19.57
C HIS A 11 -22.61 -34.44 18.10
N ALA A 12 -21.63 -34.30 17.22
CA ALA A 12 -21.17 -35.43 16.40
C ALA A 12 -19.91 -35.06 15.59
N ALA A 13 -18.89 -35.91 15.73
CA ALA A 13 -17.76 -35.97 14.83
C ALA A 13 -18.19 -36.54 13.47
N CYS A 14 -17.57 -36.09 12.39
CA CYS A 14 -17.62 -36.77 11.10
C CYS A 14 -16.24 -36.73 10.42
N PRO A 15 -15.42 -37.78 10.55
CA PRO A 15 -14.29 -38.01 9.66
C PRO A 15 -14.71 -38.98 8.55
N VAL A 16 -14.90 -38.48 7.33
CA VAL A 16 -15.20 -39.31 6.16
C VAL A 16 -13.91 -39.73 5.45
N LYS A 17 -13.57 -41.00 5.68
CA LYS A 17 -13.04 -42.03 4.77
C LYS A 17 -12.05 -41.66 3.64
N ARG A 18 -10.84 -42.18 3.85
CA ARG A 18 -10.00 -43.02 2.95
C ARG A 18 -10.55 -43.29 1.53
N GLY A 19 -9.71 -42.96 0.55
CA GLY A 19 -9.71 -43.53 -0.80
C GLY A 19 -8.28 -43.78 -1.26
N THR A 20 -7.71 -44.93 -0.92
CA THR A 20 -6.51 -45.51 -1.54
C THR A 20 -6.98 -46.34 -2.73
N PHE A 21 -6.69 -45.96 -3.97
CA PHE A 21 -6.79 -46.85 -5.14
C PHE A 21 -6.26 -46.14 -6.39
N LEU A 22 -5.02 -46.42 -6.80
CA LEU A 22 -4.69 -47.16 -8.03
C LEU A 22 -3.19 -47.03 -8.30
N SER A 23 -2.49 -48.12 -7.99
CA SER A 23 -1.29 -48.51 -8.69
C SER A 23 -1.67 -48.83 -10.13
N TYR A 24 -1.04 -48.19 -11.12
CA TYR A 24 -0.98 -48.76 -12.46
C TYR A 24 0.42 -48.61 -13.05
N ILE A 25 1.00 -49.78 -13.27
CA ILE A 25 2.30 -50.08 -13.85
C ILE A 25 2.25 -49.72 -15.33
N ILE A 26 3.17 -48.87 -15.79
CA ILE A 26 3.61 -48.87 -17.19
C ILE A 26 5.12 -49.09 -17.19
N LYS A 27 5.47 -50.37 -17.24
CA LYS A 27 6.78 -50.84 -17.72
C LYS A 27 6.72 -50.90 -19.24
N GLY A 28 7.77 -50.40 -19.88
CA GLY A 28 8.06 -50.54 -21.31
C GLY A 28 9.18 -49.57 -21.64
N LEU A 29 10.45 -49.88 -21.41
CA LEU A 29 11.25 -50.88 -22.12
C LEU A 29 11.01 -50.82 -23.64
N SER A 30 11.68 -49.90 -24.32
CA SER A 30 12.23 -50.21 -25.64
C SER A 30 13.46 -49.35 -25.92
N ILE A 31 14.60 -50.02 -25.82
CA ILE A 31 15.91 -49.60 -26.29
C ILE A 31 15.81 -49.46 -27.81
N PHE A 32 16.04 -48.25 -28.33
CA PHE A 32 16.30 -48.05 -29.75
C PHE A 32 17.58 -47.24 -29.93
N VAL A 33 18.66 -47.99 -30.13
CA VAL A 33 19.69 -47.79 -31.16
C VAL A 33 20.34 -46.41 -31.27
N LEU A 34 21.55 -46.35 -30.70
CA LEU A 34 22.74 -45.66 -31.20
C LEU A 34 22.73 -45.36 -32.71
N SER A 35 22.85 -44.08 -33.08
CA SER A 35 23.70 -43.52 -34.15
C SER A 35 23.03 -42.33 -34.86
N PHE A 36 23.21 -41.12 -34.31
CA PHE A 36 23.18 -39.89 -35.11
C PHE A 36 24.20 -38.93 -34.50
N PHE A 37 25.48 -39.22 -34.79
CA PHE A 37 26.54 -38.23 -34.70
C PHE A 37 26.41 -37.31 -35.91
N LEU A 38 26.71 -36.04 -35.68
CA LEU A 38 27.01 -34.97 -36.62
C LEU A 38 25.86 -34.07 -37.09
N ILE A 39 26.01 -32.84 -36.58
CA ILE A 39 25.60 -31.56 -37.16
C ILE A 39 24.15 -31.20 -36.86
N GLN A 40 23.94 -30.34 -35.86
CA GLN A 40 23.37 -29.01 -36.10
C GLN A 40 23.85 -28.00 -35.05
N PRO A 41 23.99 -26.73 -35.45
CA PRO A 41 24.85 -25.76 -34.81
C PRO A 41 24.14 -25.06 -33.65
N LEU A 42 24.97 -24.70 -32.67
CA LEU A 42 24.86 -23.58 -31.73
C LEU A 42 23.72 -22.58 -32.01
N LEU A 43 22.48 -22.90 -31.61
CA LEU A 43 21.49 -21.89 -31.29
C LEU A 43 21.73 -21.46 -29.84
N ALA A 44 22.79 -20.67 -29.65
CA ALA A 44 22.79 -19.70 -28.56
C ALA A 44 21.72 -18.67 -28.92
N ALA A 45 20.46 -19.00 -28.64
CA ALA A 45 19.40 -18.00 -28.57
C ALA A 45 19.88 -17.00 -27.52
N GLY A 46 20.44 -15.89 -27.99
CA GLY A 46 20.81 -14.79 -27.16
C GLY A 46 19.60 -14.43 -26.35
N ARG A 47 19.64 -14.72 -25.04
CA ARG A 47 18.99 -13.84 -24.08
C ARG A 47 19.63 -12.49 -24.35
N GLN A 48 19.00 -11.69 -25.21
CA GLN A 48 19.13 -10.26 -25.08
C GLN A 48 18.69 -9.99 -23.66
N ALA A 49 19.67 -9.81 -22.77
CA ALA A 49 19.45 -9.11 -21.54
C ALA A 49 18.68 -7.86 -21.96
N ALA A 50 17.46 -7.72 -21.43
CA ALA A 50 16.67 -6.52 -21.64
C ALA A 50 17.63 -5.33 -21.47
N PRO A 51 17.63 -4.36 -22.40
CA PRO A 51 18.51 -3.21 -22.29
C PRO A 51 18.31 -2.66 -20.88
N ALA A 52 19.40 -2.63 -20.11
CA ALA A 52 19.40 -1.94 -18.83
C ALA A 52 18.98 -0.52 -19.15
N ILE A 53 17.72 -0.18 -18.82
CA ILE A 53 17.24 1.19 -18.88
C ILE A 53 18.30 1.98 -18.14
N PRO A 54 18.91 3.01 -18.74
CA PRO A 54 19.91 3.80 -18.07
C PRO A 54 19.22 4.42 -16.86
N GLN A 55 19.38 3.78 -15.70
CA GLN A 55 18.90 4.30 -14.45
C GLN A 55 19.82 5.48 -14.16
N LYS A 56 19.43 6.65 -14.69
CA LYS A 56 19.61 7.85 -13.90
C LYS A 56 18.84 7.55 -12.63
N ALA A 57 19.54 6.99 -11.65
CA ALA A 57 19.04 6.76 -10.31
C ALA A 57 18.70 8.15 -9.79
N THR A 58 17.49 8.60 -10.09
CA THR A 58 16.91 9.73 -9.41
C THR A 58 16.73 9.25 -7.99
N ASP A 59 17.36 9.94 -7.05
CA ASP A 59 17.23 9.75 -5.61
C ASP A 59 15.76 9.99 -5.21
N ASP A 60 14.87 9.09 -5.62
CA ASP A 60 13.42 9.17 -5.42
C ASP A 60 12.97 7.86 -4.76
N PRO A 61 12.41 7.94 -3.53
CA PRO A 61 12.03 6.77 -2.78
C PRO A 61 10.99 5.93 -3.53
N LEU A 62 10.02 6.57 -4.18
CA LEU A 62 8.92 5.88 -4.84
C LEU A 62 9.39 5.11 -6.06
N VAL A 63 10.33 5.68 -6.84
CA VAL A 63 10.94 4.97 -7.98
C VAL A 63 11.75 3.77 -7.50
N ARG A 64 12.48 3.92 -6.39
CA ARG A 64 13.30 2.84 -5.86
C ARG A 64 12.46 1.69 -5.31
N ILE A 65 11.45 2.00 -4.50
CA ILE A 65 10.50 1.02 -3.94
C ILE A 65 9.80 0.24 -5.04
N ASP A 66 9.31 0.94 -6.06
CA ASP A 66 8.63 0.33 -7.20
C ASP A 66 9.55 -0.60 -8.01
N THR A 67 10.79 -0.14 -8.25
CA THR A 67 11.82 -0.94 -8.93
C THR A 67 12.12 -2.23 -8.15
N ASP A 68 12.29 -2.14 -6.84
CA ASP A 68 12.67 -3.28 -6.01
C ASP A 68 11.49 -4.26 -5.81
N TYR A 69 10.25 -3.79 -5.85
CA TYR A 69 9.05 -4.64 -5.95
C TYR A 69 9.02 -5.44 -7.25
N HIS A 70 9.20 -4.79 -8.41
CA HIS A 70 9.21 -5.46 -9.71
C HIS A 70 10.39 -6.44 -9.89
N ARG A 71 11.48 -6.24 -9.15
CA ARG A 71 12.62 -7.18 -9.09
C ARG A 71 12.37 -8.36 -8.15
N GLY A 72 11.27 -8.37 -7.41
CA GLY A 72 10.94 -9.40 -6.42
C GLY A 72 11.76 -9.29 -5.12
N VAL A 73 12.38 -8.13 -4.87
CA VAL A 73 13.11 -7.86 -3.61
C VAL A 73 12.11 -7.56 -2.49
N LEU A 74 11.06 -6.78 -2.80
CA LEU A 74 9.98 -6.47 -1.89
C LEU A 74 8.75 -7.34 -2.18
N SER A 75 8.07 -7.78 -1.13
CA SER A 75 6.72 -8.33 -1.27
C SER A 75 5.71 -7.21 -1.59
N ARG A 76 4.52 -7.59 -2.07
CA ARG A 76 3.44 -6.64 -2.33
C ARG A 76 3.03 -5.84 -1.08
N ASP A 77 2.95 -6.52 0.07
CA ASP A 77 2.67 -5.89 1.36
C ASP A 77 3.72 -4.84 1.71
N GLN A 78 5.01 -5.17 1.54
CA GLN A 78 6.11 -4.25 1.81
C GLN A 78 6.08 -3.05 0.85
N TRP A 79 5.87 -3.31 -0.44
CA TRP A 79 5.74 -2.27 -1.45
C TRP A 79 4.61 -1.28 -1.13
N ALA A 80 3.43 -1.78 -0.76
CA ALA A 80 2.28 -0.95 -0.42
C ALA A 80 2.57 -0.08 0.82
N ILE A 81 3.08 -0.69 1.89
CA ILE A 81 3.40 0.02 3.14
C ILE A 81 4.52 1.04 2.92
N TYR A 82 5.58 0.68 2.21
CA TYR A 82 6.72 1.59 1.97
C TYR A 82 6.33 2.74 1.05
N THR A 83 5.50 2.48 0.02
CA THR A 83 4.94 3.54 -0.84
C THR A 83 4.16 4.56 -0.01
N LEU A 84 3.27 4.10 0.89
CA LEU A 84 2.50 4.99 1.76
C LEU A 84 3.38 5.73 2.78
N LYS A 85 4.37 5.05 3.37
CA LYS A 85 5.34 5.68 4.29
C LYS A 85 6.19 6.72 3.59
N ALA A 86 6.64 6.50 2.35
CA ALA A 86 7.39 7.49 1.59
C ALA A 86 6.62 8.81 1.45
N ILE A 87 5.29 8.73 1.34
CA ILE A 87 4.41 9.89 1.17
C ILE A 87 4.08 10.56 2.51
N ARG A 88 3.77 9.77 3.55
CA ARG A 88 3.24 10.28 4.83
C ARG A 88 4.30 10.45 5.91
N GLU A 89 5.22 9.50 5.99
CA GLU A 89 6.16 9.33 7.10
C GLU A 89 7.56 8.94 6.56
N PRO A 90 8.19 9.77 5.71
CA PRO A 90 9.41 9.38 4.99
C PRO A 90 10.58 9.04 5.93
N ARG A 91 10.58 9.59 7.15
CA ARG A 91 11.59 9.31 8.18
C ARG A 91 11.47 7.91 8.82
N GLN A 92 10.35 7.22 8.62
CA GLN A 92 10.12 5.87 9.13
C GLN A 92 10.38 4.78 8.08
N LEU A 93 10.86 5.16 6.89
CA LEU A 93 11.32 4.20 5.90
C LEU A 93 12.64 3.55 6.36
N PRO A 94 12.96 2.33 5.90
CA PRO A 94 14.31 1.80 6.01
C PRO A 94 15.34 2.73 5.36
N ASP A 95 16.55 2.78 5.90
CA ASP A 95 17.63 3.69 5.45
C ASP A 95 17.90 3.61 3.93
N GLU A 96 17.72 2.43 3.33
CA GLU A 96 17.90 2.21 1.88
C GLU A 96 16.87 2.94 0.99
N TYR A 97 15.73 3.37 1.56
CA TYR A 97 14.70 4.16 0.88
C TYR A 97 14.58 5.59 1.43
N GLN A 98 15.41 5.99 2.40
CA GLN A 98 15.42 7.36 2.91
C GLN A 98 16.24 8.26 1.99
N PHE A 99 15.57 8.93 1.05
CA PHE A 99 16.21 9.92 0.18
C PHE A 99 15.89 11.35 0.63
N PRO A 100 16.83 12.29 0.47
CA PRO A 100 16.66 13.68 0.89
C PRO A 100 15.68 14.48 0.01
N VAL A 101 15.34 13.98 -1.19
CA VAL A 101 14.48 14.66 -2.15
C VAL A 101 13.42 13.68 -2.65
N ILE A 102 12.16 14.11 -2.70
CA ILE A 102 11.12 13.42 -3.47
C ILE A 102 10.94 14.22 -4.75
N ASN A 103 11.25 13.63 -5.90
CA ASN A 103 11.18 14.32 -7.20
C ASN A 103 9.82 14.12 -7.92
N ARG A 104 8.85 13.47 -7.26
CA ARG A 104 7.48 13.38 -7.75
C ARG A 104 6.64 14.57 -7.31
N ARG A 105 6.03 15.24 -8.29
CA ARG A 105 5.10 16.37 -8.08
C ARG A 105 3.75 15.94 -7.47
N ALA A 106 3.34 14.70 -7.65
CA ALA A 106 2.06 14.19 -7.17
C ALA A 106 2.20 12.76 -6.64
N ALA A 107 1.65 12.52 -5.45
CA ALA A 107 1.60 11.21 -4.80
C ALA A 107 0.36 10.39 -5.19
N THR A 108 -0.68 11.04 -5.74
CA THR A 108 -1.96 10.41 -6.12
C THR A 108 -1.83 9.12 -6.91
N PRO A 109 -1.04 9.02 -8.01
CA PRO A 109 -0.97 7.78 -8.77
C PRO A 109 -0.46 6.60 -7.94
N ALA A 110 0.56 6.82 -7.10
CA ALA A 110 1.12 5.77 -6.24
C ALA A 110 0.11 5.30 -5.18
N ILE A 111 -0.69 6.21 -4.62
CA ILE A 111 -1.76 5.84 -3.69
C ILE A 111 -2.84 5.01 -4.40
N LEU A 112 -3.23 5.41 -5.62
CA LEU A 112 -4.23 4.68 -6.39
C LEU A 112 -3.76 3.26 -6.75
N GLU A 113 -2.49 3.08 -7.09
CA GLU A 113 -1.92 1.75 -7.34
C GLU A 113 -2.00 0.86 -6.09
N VAL A 114 -1.71 1.41 -4.91
CA VAL A 114 -1.87 0.68 -3.64
C VAL A 114 -3.33 0.31 -3.40
N LEU A 115 -4.27 1.24 -3.63
CA LEU A 115 -5.70 0.99 -3.47
C LEU A 115 -6.27 -0.01 -4.47
N ASP A 116 -5.79 -0.02 -5.71
CA ASP A 116 -6.18 -0.99 -6.74
C ASP A 116 -5.75 -2.42 -6.34
N SER A 117 -4.61 -2.54 -5.68
CA SER A 117 -4.09 -3.81 -5.16
C SER A 117 -4.65 -4.23 -3.80
N TRP A 118 -5.61 -3.51 -3.24
CA TRP A 118 -6.01 -3.64 -1.82
C TRP A 118 -6.41 -5.06 -1.42
N ASP A 119 -7.19 -5.74 -2.27
CA ASP A 119 -7.69 -7.09 -2.00
C ASP A 119 -6.60 -8.18 -2.07
N GLU A 120 -5.43 -7.85 -2.63
CA GLU A 120 -4.27 -8.74 -2.69
C GLU A 120 -3.34 -8.59 -1.48
N LEU A 121 -3.55 -7.57 -0.64
CA LEU A 121 -2.75 -7.33 0.56
C LEU A 121 -3.17 -8.27 1.70
N SER A 122 -2.21 -8.64 2.54
CA SER A 122 -2.55 -9.38 3.77
C SER A 122 -3.41 -8.52 4.72
N PRO A 123 -4.24 -9.14 5.58
CA PRO A 123 -5.05 -8.38 6.55
C PRO A 123 -4.23 -7.46 7.46
N SER A 124 -3.02 -7.87 7.84
CA SER A 124 -2.08 -7.03 8.60
C SER A 124 -1.57 -5.83 7.80
N ALA A 125 -1.32 -6.01 6.50
CA ALA A 125 -0.88 -4.93 5.63
C ALA A 125 -2.02 -3.94 5.37
N GLN A 126 -3.24 -4.43 5.13
CA GLN A 126 -4.45 -3.59 5.02
C GLN A 126 -4.66 -2.73 6.27
N TYR A 127 -4.53 -3.32 7.47
CA TYR A 127 -4.62 -2.58 8.72
C TYR A 127 -3.57 -1.46 8.82
N THR A 128 -2.32 -1.77 8.47
CA THR A 128 -1.23 -0.77 8.50
C THR A 128 -1.47 0.34 7.48
N ALA A 129 -1.85 -0.03 6.25
CA ALA A 129 -2.15 0.90 5.18
C ALA A 129 -3.35 1.79 5.54
N SER A 130 -4.39 1.26 6.19
CA SER A 130 -5.54 2.05 6.61
C SER A 130 -5.16 3.11 7.65
N GLN A 131 -4.20 2.84 8.55
CA GLN A 131 -3.69 3.85 9.47
C GLN A 131 -2.96 4.97 8.72
N LEU A 132 -2.10 4.63 7.75
CA LEU A 132 -1.36 5.61 6.95
C LEU A 132 -2.27 6.46 6.03
N LEU A 133 -3.37 5.88 5.58
CA LEU A 133 -4.37 6.56 4.76
C LEU A 133 -5.39 7.34 5.59
N SER A 134 -5.46 7.10 6.90
CA SER A 134 -6.39 7.78 7.78
C SER A 134 -6.17 9.29 7.75
N ARG A 135 -7.28 10.04 7.74
CA ARG A 135 -7.22 11.50 7.80
C ARG A 135 -6.78 11.91 9.21
N PRO A 136 -5.75 12.78 9.35
CA PRO A 136 -5.41 13.35 10.65
C PRO A 136 -6.61 14.09 11.26
N SER A 137 -6.82 13.90 12.56
CA SER A 137 -7.77 14.71 13.33
C SER A 137 -7.12 16.04 13.69
N ALA A 138 -7.75 17.16 13.31
CA ALA A 138 -7.35 18.48 13.77
C ALA A 138 -8.09 18.84 15.06
N ALA A 139 -7.46 19.65 15.91
CA ALA A 139 -8.00 20.07 17.21
C ALA A 139 -9.19 21.03 17.07
N PHE A 140 -9.19 21.87 16.03
CA PHE A 140 -10.20 22.91 15.84
C PHE A 140 -10.90 22.79 14.49
N SER A 141 -12.13 23.30 14.42
CA SER A 141 -12.84 23.48 13.16
C SER A 141 -13.62 24.78 13.13
N TYR A 142 -13.65 25.43 11.98
CA TYR A 142 -14.42 26.64 11.72
C TYR A 142 -15.33 26.44 10.52
N VAL A 143 -16.56 26.96 10.58
CA VAL A 143 -17.52 26.91 9.48
C VAL A 143 -17.53 28.28 8.82
N SER A 144 -17.48 28.34 7.50
CA SER A 144 -17.48 29.61 6.78
C SER A 144 -18.76 30.40 7.03
N PRO A 145 -18.73 31.74 6.91
CA PRO A 145 -19.91 32.59 7.10
C PRO A 145 -21.14 32.17 6.27
N SER A 146 -20.92 31.65 5.06
CA SER A 146 -21.98 31.12 4.20
C SER A 146 -22.54 29.75 4.62
N GLY A 147 -21.82 29.01 5.49
CA GLY A 147 -22.18 27.68 5.96
C GLY A 147 -21.78 26.52 5.05
N PHE A 148 -21.17 26.77 3.88
CA PHE A 148 -20.86 25.73 2.90
C PHE A 148 -19.51 25.02 3.15
N PHE A 149 -18.55 25.68 3.78
CA PHE A 149 -17.22 25.13 3.98
C PHE A 149 -16.93 24.92 5.47
N ARG A 150 -16.29 23.79 5.80
CA ARG A 150 -15.75 23.50 7.13
C ARG A 150 -14.24 23.33 7.06
N LEU A 151 -13.52 24.22 7.70
CA LEU A 151 -12.08 24.21 7.80
C LEU A 151 -11.68 23.47 9.07
N HIS A 152 -10.71 22.58 8.97
CA HIS A 152 -10.11 21.87 10.09
C HIS A 152 -8.67 22.34 10.23
N TYR A 153 -8.26 22.78 11.42
CA TYR A 153 -6.95 23.38 11.63
C TYR A 153 -6.40 23.10 13.03
N ASP A 154 -5.07 23.25 13.14
CA ASP A 154 -4.33 23.19 14.40
C ASP A 154 -3.56 24.50 14.57
N THR A 155 -3.43 24.96 15.81
CA THR A 155 -2.61 26.14 16.18
C THR A 155 -1.24 25.75 16.74
N LEU A 156 -0.97 24.44 16.86
CA LEU A 156 0.28 23.88 17.35
C LEU A 156 0.78 22.76 16.42
N GLY A 157 2.10 22.67 16.24
CA GLY A 157 2.74 21.63 15.42
C GLY A 157 3.36 22.17 14.13
N ALA A 158 4.00 21.28 13.36
CA ALA A 158 4.78 21.66 12.18
C ALA A 158 3.93 22.23 11.02
N ASN A 159 2.65 21.88 10.98
CA ASN A 159 1.70 22.31 9.93
C ASN A 159 0.61 23.23 10.48
N ALA A 160 0.84 23.87 11.63
CA ALA A 160 -0.14 24.72 12.28
C ALA A 160 -0.31 26.08 11.60
N VAL A 161 -1.53 26.63 11.70
CA VAL A 161 -1.80 28.02 11.31
C VAL A 161 -1.26 28.98 12.37
N SER A 162 -1.03 30.24 11.98
CA SER A 162 -0.71 31.30 12.94
C SER A 162 -1.83 31.42 13.98
N PRO A 163 -1.53 31.47 15.28
CA PRO A 163 -2.54 31.65 16.33
C PRO A 163 -2.94 33.13 16.52
N PHE A 164 -2.49 34.04 15.66
CA PHE A 164 -2.82 35.47 15.76
C PHE A 164 -4.33 35.68 15.55
N ASP A 165 -4.93 36.35 16.52
CA ASP A 165 -6.35 36.71 16.59
C ASP A 165 -6.40 38.19 17.02
N GLY A 166 -6.73 39.06 16.06
CA GLY A 166 -6.63 40.50 16.18
C GLY A 166 -7.82 41.15 16.89
N ASP A 167 -8.99 40.51 16.86
CA ASP A 167 -10.23 41.00 17.45
C ASP A 167 -10.67 40.22 18.70
N SER A 168 -9.90 39.18 19.06
CA SER A 168 -10.06 38.36 20.26
C SER A 168 -11.37 37.56 20.29
N ASP A 169 -11.85 37.12 19.14
CA ASP A 169 -13.06 36.29 19.02
C ASP A 169 -12.81 34.80 19.28
N GLY A 170 -11.54 34.41 19.43
CA GLY A 170 -11.09 33.04 19.69
C GLY A 170 -10.77 32.24 18.42
N ILE A 171 -10.79 32.87 17.25
CA ILE A 171 -10.56 32.26 15.95
C ILE A 171 -9.40 33.00 15.29
N PRO A 172 -8.35 32.29 14.80
CA PRO A 172 -7.26 32.99 14.16
C PRO A 172 -7.69 33.69 12.86
N ASP A 173 -7.32 34.96 12.68
CA ASP A 173 -7.67 35.80 11.51
C ASP A 173 -7.39 35.09 10.18
N TYR A 174 -6.32 34.29 10.13
CA TYR A 174 -5.96 33.53 8.93
C TYR A 174 -7.09 32.57 8.52
N VAL A 175 -7.67 31.84 9.48
CA VAL A 175 -8.72 30.86 9.22
C VAL A 175 -9.99 31.54 8.74
N GLU A 176 -10.38 32.64 9.37
CA GLU A 176 -11.55 33.42 8.98
C GLU A 176 -11.43 33.97 7.56
N ARG A 177 -10.26 34.54 7.22
CA ARG A 177 -10.01 35.09 5.89
C ARG A 177 -10.05 34.02 4.83
N ILE A 178 -9.47 32.84 5.07
CA ILE A 178 -9.56 31.72 4.13
C ILE A 178 -11.00 31.27 3.96
N ALA A 179 -11.78 31.19 5.04
CA ALA A 179 -13.19 30.81 4.95
C ALA A 179 -14.00 31.85 4.14
N ALA A 180 -13.77 33.13 4.36
CA ALA A 180 -14.39 34.20 3.58
C ALA A 180 -13.97 34.15 2.09
N TYR A 181 -12.71 33.82 1.79
CA TYR A 181 -12.25 33.61 0.41
C TYR A 181 -12.85 32.37 -0.24
N MET A 182 -13.10 31.29 0.50
CA MET A 182 -13.79 30.11 -0.04
C MET A 182 -15.24 30.46 -0.42
N ASP A 183 -15.90 31.28 0.38
CA ASP A 183 -17.28 31.73 0.10
C ASP A 183 -17.39 32.54 -1.19
N THR A 184 -16.33 33.25 -1.62
CA THR A 184 -16.38 33.98 -2.91
C THR A 184 -16.43 33.06 -4.12
N SER A 185 -16.02 31.80 -4.00
CA SER A 185 -16.09 30.82 -5.10
C SER A 185 -17.50 30.33 -5.42
N LEU A 186 -18.48 30.68 -4.57
CA LEU A 186 -19.89 30.36 -4.77
C LEU A 186 -20.63 31.42 -5.61
N ASN A 187 -19.99 32.56 -5.87
CA ASN A 187 -20.53 33.67 -6.66
C ASN A 187 -20.00 33.61 -8.10
#